data_AF-A0A938NA88-F1
#
_entry.id   AF-A0A938NA88-F1
#
_cell.length_a   1.000
_cell.length_b   1.000
_cell.length_c   1.000
_cell.angle_alpha   90.00
_cell.angle_beta   90.00
_cell.angle_gamma   90.00
#
_symmetry.space_group_name_H-M   'P 1'
#
loop_
_entity.id
_entity.type
_entity.pdbx_description
1 polymer ?
#
loop_
_entity_poly.entity_id
_entity_poly.type
_entity_poly.pdbx_seq_one_letter_code
_entity_poly.pdbx_strand_id
1 'polypeptide(L)'
;MPRALPRIKREQVVRLWLARQGLAAPRGRRLTRAQFLAHLDGCGALQLDSVNALARAHLLTLWSRYGQFAPATVDRWVYKERLAYEFWGHEASLLPLSSLPLSRRYMRDWAPRGPWWEDRRAGEAIQRRVLRRIREEGPLESAHFEAAPDEAGGPWWGWKDAKMALEWHWRRGRLAVSERRHFRRVYDLAERVYPPGPTASRRAHAESWALIGLGANGVATARHLDHYLSAPRLMAPERAAV
;
A
#
# COMPACT_ATOMS: atom_id res chain seq x y z
N MET A 1 18.49 13.54 37.37
CA MET A 1 18.38 14.79 36.60
C MET A 1 17.84 14.49 35.22
N PRO A 2 16.82 15.20 34.70
CA PRO A 2 16.35 15.00 33.34
C PRO A 2 17.49 15.32 32.37
N ARG A 3 17.80 14.37 31.48
CA ARG A 3 18.86 14.51 30.49
C ARG A 3 18.47 15.65 29.53
N ALA A 4 19.31 16.67 29.42
CA ALA A 4 19.07 17.76 28.47
C ALA A 4 18.91 17.17 27.06
N LEU A 5 17.83 17.54 26.38
CA LEU A 5 17.57 17.07 25.03
C LEU A 5 18.60 17.69 24.06
N PRO A 6 19.11 16.93 23.08
CA PRO A 6 20.05 17.45 22.11
C PRO A 6 19.39 18.57 21.27
N ARG A 7 20.09 19.70 21.11
CA ARG A 7 19.68 20.78 20.20
C ARG A 7 20.22 20.48 18.79
N ILE A 8 19.32 20.40 17.82
CA ILE A 8 19.64 20.11 16.42
C ILE A 8 19.25 21.32 15.57
N LYS A 9 20.15 21.77 14.68
CA LYS A 9 19.88 22.88 13.75
C LYS A 9 18.98 22.42 12.60
N ARG A 10 18.21 23.33 12.02
CA ARG A 10 17.30 23.05 10.90
C ARG A 10 18.03 22.41 9.71
N GLU A 11 19.23 22.87 9.39
CA GLU A 11 20.02 22.38 8.26
C GLU A 11 20.41 20.90 8.46
N GLN A 12 20.67 20.49 9.71
CA GLN A 12 20.97 19.10 10.04
C GLN A 12 19.75 18.20 9.83
N VAL A 13 18.56 18.69 10.22
CA VAL A 13 17.29 17.98 9.98
C VAL A 13 17.02 17.81 8.48
N VAL A 14 17.21 18.88 7.69
CA VAL A 14 17.00 18.83 6.23
C VAL A 14 17.98 17.85 5.57
N ARG A 15 19.27 17.90 5.93
CA ARG A 15 20.28 16.97 5.40
C ARG A 15 19.97 15.52 5.76
N LEU A 16 19.55 15.27 7.00
CA LEU A 16 19.15 13.93 7.43
C LEU A 16 17.94 13.46 6.62
N TRP A 17 16.90 14.28 6.48
CA TRP A 17 15.73 13.94 5.67
C TRP A 17 16.11 13.62 4.22
N LEU A 18 16.90 14.49 3.57
CA LEU A 18 17.38 14.24 2.20
C LEU A 18 18.18 12.94 2.11
N ALA A 19 19.00 12.61 3.10
CA ALA A 19 19.74 11.35 3.14
C ALA A 19 18.80 10.14 3.29
N ARG A 20 17.81 10.20 4.19
CA ARG A 20 16.82 9.12 4.40
C ARG A 20 15.91 8.92 3.19
N GLN A 21 15.65 9.98 2.42
CA GLN A 21 14.89 9.92 1.16
C GLN A 21 15.73 9.52 -0.06
N GLY A 22 17.03 9.24 0.12
CA GLY A 22 17.95 8.87 -0.97
C GLY A 22 18.31 10.02 -1.92
N LEU A 23 18.09 11.27 -1.50
CA LEU A 23 18.32 12.48 -2.30
C LEU A 23 19.68 13.14 -2.03
N ALA A 24 20.38 12.74 -0.97
CA ALA A 24 21.70 13.29 -0.65
C ALA A 24 22.85 12.66 -1.46
N ALA A 25 22.61 11.53 -2.14
CA ALA A 25 23.61 10.87 -2.97
C ALA A 25 23.44 11.28 -4.45
N PRO A 26 24.54 11.44 -5.22
CA PRO A 26 24.46 11.71 -6.65
C PRO A 26 23.67 10.65 -7.41
N ARG A 27 22.91 11.09 -8.43
CA ARG A 27 22.31 10.19 -9.43
C ARG A 27 23.44 9.44 -10.13
N GLY A 28 23.40 8.12 -10.12
CA GLY A 28 24.48 7.29 -10.69
C GLY A 28 24.57 5.89 -10.10
N ARG A 29 23.88 5.63 -8.97
CA ARG A 29 23.72 4.26 -8.46
C ARG A 29 22.65 3.55 -9.30
N ARG A 30 23.06 2.54 -10.08
CA ARG A 30 22.17 1.67 -10.84
C ARG A 30 21.16 0.99 -9.92
N LEU A 31 19.86 1.14 -10.20
CA LEU A 31 18.80 0.44 -9.47
C LEU A 31 19.01 -1.08 -9.55
N THR A 32 19.37 -1.69 -8.42
CA THR A 32 19.45 -3.15 -8.25
C THR A 32 18.32 -3.66 -7.37
N ARG A 33 18.10 -4.98 -7.39
CA ARG A 33 17.14 -5.65 -6.51
C ARG A 33 17.35 -5.30 -5.03
N ALA A 34 18.61 -5.30 -4.58
CA ALA A 34 18.97 -4.95 -3.21
C ALA A 34 18.69 -3.48 -2.88
N GLN A 35 18.96 -2.56 -3.81
CA GLN A 35 18.65 -1.15 -3.62
C GLN A 35 17.16 -0.85 -3.62
N PHE A 36 16.38 -1.56 -4.45
CA PHE A 36 14.92 -1.46 -4.44
C PHE A 36 14.34 -1.87 -3.09
N LEU A 37 14.78 -3.00 -2.54
CA LEU A 37 14.40 -3.44 -1.19
C LEU A 37 14.84 -2.44 -0.12
N ALA A 38 16.10 -2.02 -0.14
CA ALA A 38 16.62 -1.04 0.82
C ALA A 38 15.87 0.31 0.76
N HIS A 39 15.43 0.73 -0.42
CA HIS A 39 14.60 1.93 -0.57
C HIS A 39 13.22 1.74 0.05
N LEU A 40 12.55 0.63 -0.25
CA LEU A 40 11.25 0.31 0.31
C LEU A 40 11.29 0.13 1.83
N ASP A 41 12.31 -0.54 2.37
CA ASP A 41 12.48 -0.71 3.82
C ASP A 41 12.82 0.64 4.50
N GLY A 42 13.61 1.48 3.84
CA GLY A 42 14.01 2.79 4.37
C GLY A 42 12.88 3.82 4.40
N CYS A 43 12.02 3.82 3.37
CA CYS A 43 10.86 4.72 3.28
C CYS A 43 9.58 4.10 3.84
N GLY A 44 9.50 2.78 4.01
CA GLY A 44 8.32 2.04 4.44
C GLY A 44 7.23 1.87 3.38
N ALA A 45 7.05 2.88 2.51
CA ALA A 45 6.06 2.88 1.45
C ALA A 45 6.52 3.69 0.24
N LEU A 46 6.08 3.28 -0.94
CA LEU A 46 6.25 4.02 -2.18
C LEU A 46 4.90 4.23 -2.86
N GLN A 47 4.41 5.47 -2.88
CA GLN A 47 3.05 5.79 -3.30
C GLN A 47 2.78 5.46 -4.78
N LEU A 48 1.61 4.89 -5.03
CA LEU A 48 1.10 4.51 -6.34
C LEU A 48 0.04 5.51 -6.81
N ASP A 49 0.49 6.61 -7.42
CA ASP A 49 -0.43 7.53 -8.11
C ASP A 49 -0.40 7.33 -9.62
N SER A 50 -1.59 7.46 -10.23
CA SER A 50 -1.73 7.58 -11.67
C SER A 50 -1.40 9.01 -12.10
N VAL A 51 -0.22 9.21 -12.70
CA VAL A 51 0.10 10.41 -13.46
C VAL A 51 0.06 10.03 -14.94
N ASN A 52 -0.97 10.47 -15.65
CA ASN A 52 -1.19 10.10 -17.04
C ASN A 52 -0.24 10.81 -18.03
N ALA A 53 0.48 11.84 -17.59
CA ALA A 53 1.32 12.67 -18.46
C ALA A 53 2.71 12.09 -18.76
N LEU A 54 3.25 11.20 -17.91
CA LEU A 54 4.62 10.69 -18.07
C LEU A 54 4.78 9.26 -17.57
N ALA A 55 4.77 9.07 -16.26
CA ALA A 55 4.91 7.77 -15.61
C ALA A 55 4.31 7.82 -14.20
N ARG A 56 3.99 6.66 -13.64
CA ARG A 56 3.45 6.52 -12.27
C ARG A 56 4.43 7.04 -11.21
N ALA A 57 3.91 7.60 -10.11
CA ALA A 57 4.72 8.29 -9.10
C ALA A 57 5.88 7.46 -8.51
N HIS A 58 5.66 6.17 -8.25
CA HIS A 58 6.71 5.26 -7.78
C HIS A 58 7.89 5.13 -8.76
N LEU A 59 7.63 5.12 -10.07
CA LEU A 59 8.68 5.04 -11.08
C LEU A 59 9.48 6.34 -11.14
N LEU A 60 8.81 7.49 -11.08
CA LEU A 60 9.45 8.81 -11.03
C LEU A 60 10.31 8.97 -9.77
N THR A 61 9.80 8.49 -8.64
CA THR A 61 10.52 8.50 -7.36
C THR A 61 11.80 7.67 -7.48
N LEU A 62 11.71 6.41 -7.93
CA LEU A 62 12.89 5.57 -8.13
C LEU A 62 13.87 6.21 -9.14
N TRP A 63 13.37 6.76 -10.24
CA TRP A 63 14.20 7.37 -11.28
C TRP A 63 14.99 8.56 -10.74
N SER A 64 14.36 9.39 -9.93
CA SER A 64 15.01 10.56 -9.34
C SER A 64 16.16 10.21 -8.37
N ARG A 65 16.21 8.97 -7.83
CA ARG A 65 17.28 8.46 -6.94
C ARG A 65 18.31 7.60 -7.68
N TYR A 66 17.87 6.75 -8.60
CA TYR A 66 18.69 5.69 -9.19
C TYR A 66 18.96 5.86 -10.69
N GLY A 67 18.40 6.89 -11.32
CA GLY A 67 18.54 7.14 -12.76
C GLY A 67 17.73 6.16 -13.62
N GLN A 68 18.23 5.88 -14.82
CA GLN A 68 17.52 5.09 -15.82
C GLN A 68 17.43 3.61 -15.42
N PHE A 69 16.24 3.03 -15.59
CA PHE A 69 15.96 1.59 -15.49
C PHE A 69 14.74 1.26 -16.34
N ALA A 70 14.59 0.00 -16.73
CA ALA A 70 13.39 -0.46 -17.43
C ALA A 70 12.22 -0.63 -16.43
N PRO A 71 11.06 0.03 -16.61
CA PRO A 71 9.91 -0.10 -15.71
C PRO A 71 9.46 -1.55 -15.47
N ALA A 72 9.55 -2.39 -16.50
CA ALA A 72 9.26 -3.82 -16.41
C ALA A 72 10.11 -4.57 -15.36
N THR A 73 11.28 -4.04 -15.00
CA THR A 73 12.11 -4.58 -13.92
C THR A 73 11.42 -4.42 -12.56
N VAL A 74 10.83 -3.25 -12.30
CA VAL A 74 10.09 -2.98 -11.06
C VAL A 74 8.80 -3.81 -11.04
N ASP A 75 8.08 -3.87 -12.16
CA ASP A 75 6.88 -4.71 -12.26
C ASP A 75 7.21 -6.19 -12.02
N ARG A 76 8.33 -6.71 -12.54
CA ARG A 76 8.78 -8.09 -12.24
C ARG A 76 9.07 -8.28 -10.75
N TRP A 77 9.80 -7.36 -10.12
CA TRP A 77 10.12 -7.44 -8.70
C TRP A 77 8.89 -7.42 -7.80
N VAL A 78 7.90 -6.60 -8.12
CA VAL A 78 6.64 -6.51 -7.36
C VAL A 78 5.73 -7.69 -7.66
N TYR A 79 5.43 -7.94 -8.95
CA TYR A 79 4.32 -8.82 -9.33
C TYR A 79 4.71 -10.26 -9.65
N LYS A 80 5.99 -10.56 -9.86
CA LYS A 80 6.48 -11.93 -10.14
C LYS A 80 7.37 -12.45 -9.02
N GLU A 81 8.34 -11.65 -8.57
CA GLU A 81 9.27 -12.03 -7.49
C GLU A 81 8.73 -11.72 -6.08
N ARG A 82 7.60 -11.00 -5.96
CA ARG A 82 6.93 -10.67 -4.68
C ARG A 82 7.84 -10.00 -3.65
N LEU A 83 8.72 -9.09 -4.09
CA LEU A 83 9.54 -8.30 -3.16
C LEU A 83 8.73 -7.25 -2.40
N ALA A 84 7.60 -6.85 -2.97
CA ALA A 84 6.67 -5.88 -2.44
C ALA A 84 5.24 -6.24 -2.86
N TYR A 85 4.26 -5.59 -2.24
CA TYR A 85 2.84 -5.75 -2.57
C TYR A 85 2.13 -4.40 -2.58
N GLU A 86 1.01 -4.33 -3.30
CA GLU A 86 0.14 -3.14 -3.25
C GLU A 86 -0.79 -3.20 -2.05
N PHE A 87 -0.70 -2.20 -1.19
CA PHE A 87 -1.67 -2.00 -0.12
C PHE A 87 -1.69 -0.56 0.37
N TRP A 88 -2.52 -0.29 1.37
CA TRP A 88 -2.66 1.03 1.98
C TRP A 88 -1.47 1.33 2.91
N GLY A 89 -0.72 2.39 2.56
CA GLY A 89 0.27 3.07 3.41
C GLY A 89 -0.29 4.41 3.89
N HIS A 90 0.17 5.53 3.33
CA HIS A 90 -0.59 6.80 3.41
C HIS A 90 -1.80 6.77 2.46
N GLU A 91 -1.56 6.27 1.27
CA GLU A 91 -2.52 6.00 0.20
C GLU A 91 -2.15 4.64 -0.41
N ALA A 92 -2.73 4.27 -1.56
CA ALA A 92 -2.28 3.11 -2.30
C ALA A 92 -0.77 3.18 -2.55
N SER A 93 -0.03 2.18 -2.10
CA SER A 93 1.44 2.19 -2.08
C SER A 93 2.00 0.80 -2.37
N LEU A 94 3.24 0.75 -2.83
CA LEU A 94 4.08 -0.45 -2.73
C LEU A 94 4.67 -0.50 -1.33
N LEU A 95 4.40 -1.59 -0.62
CA LEU A 95 4.94 -1.88 0.71
C LEU A 95 5.93 -3.05 0.63
N PRO A 96 7.04 -3.04 1.37
CA PRO A 96 7.97 -4.17 1.40
C PRO A 96 7.25 -5.40 1.97
N LEU A 97 7.46 -6.59 1.39
CA LEU A 97 6.74 -7.80 1.81
C LEU A 97 6.96 -8.15 3.30
N SER A 98 8.10 -7.75 3.87
CA SER A 98 8.42 -7.85 5.30
C SER A 98 7.39 -7.16 6.21
N SER A 99 6.70 -6.13 5.71
CA SER A 99 5.64 -5.40 6.43
C SER A 99 4.28 -6.10 6.42
N LEU A 100 4.12 -7.21 5.67
CA LEU A 100 2.83 -7.89 5.51
C LEU A 100 2.13 -8.27 6.82
N PRO A 101 2.81 -8.70 7.90
CA PRO A 101 2.16 -8.93 9.19
C PRO A 101 1.45 -7.68 9.75
N LEU A 102 2.01 -6.49 9.50
CA LEU A 102 1.46 -5.20 9.90
C LEU A 102 0.22 -4.86 9.05
N SER A 103 0.26 -5.11 7.74
CA SER A 103 -0.90 -4.92 6.87
C SER A 103 -1.99 -5.97 7.09
N ARG A 104 -1.67 -7.20 7.50
CA ARG A 104 -2.69 -8.18 7.92
C ARG A 104 -3.45 -7.69 9.14
N ARG A 105 -2.77 -7.02 10.08
CA ARG A 105 -3.43 -6.38 11.22
C ARG A 105 -4.43 -5.33 10.72
N TYR A 106 -4.00 -4.46 9.80
CA TYR A 106 -4.91 -3.53 9.15
C TYR A 106 -6.11 -4.25 8.52
N MET A 107 -5.87 -5.25 7.67
CA MET A 107 -6.90 -5.94 6.89
C MET A 107 -7.97 -6.55 7.80
N ARG A 108 -7.54 -7.14 8.92
CA ARG A 108 -8.44 -7.76 9.90
C ARG A 108 -9.27 -6.75 10.65
N ASP A 109 -8.64 -5.66 11.10
CA ASP A 109 -9.27 -4.63 11.93
C ASP A 109 -10.02 -3.60 11.07
N TRP A 110 -9.87 -3.63 9.74
CA TRP A 110 -10.55 -2.70 8.84
C TRP A 110 -12.07 -2.87 8.92
N ALA A 111 -12.72 -1.73 9.14
CA ALA A 111 -14.15 -1.52 9.03
C ALA A 111 -14.38 -0.28 8.16
N PRO A 112 -15.45 -0.25 7.35
CA PRO A 112 -15.88 0.98 6.70
C PRO A 112 -16.15 2.03 7.77
N ARG A 113 -15.57 3.23 7.61
CA ARG A 113 -15.76 4.36 8.53
C ARG A 113 -16.08 5.61 7.72
N GLY A 114 -17.12 6.32 8.13
CA GLY A 114 -17.51 7.62 7.59
C GLY A 114 -18.42 7.54 6.37
N PRO A 115 -19.10 8.66 6.03
CA PRO A 115 -20.20 8.68 5.06
C PRO A 115 -19.79 8.15 3.68
N TRP A 116 -18.55 8.44 3.26
CA TRP A 116 -18.05 8.03 1.95
C TRP A 116 -18.02 6.51 1.75
N TRP A 117 -17.84 5.71 2.80
CA TRP A 117 -17.81 4.24 2.71
C TRP A 117 -19.09 3.58 3.21
N GLU A 118 -19.78 4.20 4.17
CA GLU A 118 -21.07 3.74 4.66
C GLU A 118 -22.13 3.79 3.54
N ASP A 119 -22.14 4.88 2.76
CA ASP A 119 -23.06 5.06 1.62
C ASP A 119 -22.60 4.34 0.33
N ARG A 120 -21.37 3.80 0.34
CA ARG A 120 -20.73 3.14 -0.81
C ARG A 120 -20.34 1.70 -0.50
N ARG A 121 -21.23 0.94 0.13
CA ARG A 121 -21.07 -0.50 0.24
C ARG A 121 -21.81 -1.18 -0.90
N ALA A 122 -21.08 -1.87 -1.80
CA ALA A 122 -21.71 -2.77 -2.75
C ALA A 122 -22.54 -3.83 -2.00
N GLY A 123 -23.73 -4.16 -2.49
CA GLY A 123 -24.62 -5.13 -1.85
C GLY A 123 -23.93 -6.47 -1.61
N GLU A 124 -24.30 -7.18 -0.54
CA GLU A 124 -23.60 -8.42 -0.15
C GLU A 124 -23.63 -9.50 -1.24
N ALA A 125 -24.69 -9.53 -2.05
CA ALA A 125 -24.79 -10.42 -3.20
C ALA A 125 -23.67 -10.15 -4.23
N ILE A 126 -23.39 -8.88 -4.53
CA ILE A 126 -22.30 -8.46 -5.43
C ILE A 126 -20.95 -8.81 -4.82
N GLN A 127 -20.77 -8.55 -3.52
CA GLN A 127 -19.53 -8.92 -2.82
C GLN A 127 -19.27 -10.44 -2.91
N ARG A 128 -20.29 -11.26 -2.65
CA ARG A 128 -20.18 -12.73 -2.77
C ARG A 128 -19.87 -13.15 -4.21
N ARG A 129 -20.56 -12.56 -5.19
CA ARG A 129 -20.36 -12.88 -6.61
C ARG A 129 -18.95 -12.55 -7.10
N VAL A 130 -18.42 -11.37 -6.74
CA VAL A 130 -17.04 -10.98 -7.10
C VAL A 130 -16.02 -11.98 -6.55
N LEU A 131 -16.16 -12.34 -5.27
CA LEU A 131 -15.24 -13.29 -4.65
C LEU A 131 -15.37 -14.71 -5.24
N ARG A 132 -16.60 -15.13 -5.57
CA ARG A 132 -16.88 -16.42 -6.23
C ARG A 132 -16.18 -16.49 -7.59
N ARG A 133 -16.39 -15.49 -8.45
CA ARG A 133 -15.77 -15.44 -9.78
C ARG A 133 -14.25 -15.48 -9.72
N ILE A 134 -13.61 -14.71 -8.84
CA ILE A 134 -12.14 -14.76 -8.70
C ILE A 134 -11.64 -16.13 -8.20
N ARG A 135 -12.42 -16.79 -7.34
CA ARG A 135 -12.07 -18.15 -6.88
C ARG A 135 -12.11 -19.15 -8.04
N GLU A 136 -13.13 -19.08 -8.88
CA GLU A 136 -13.41 -20.01 -9.99
C GLU A 136 -12.58 -19.72 -11.24
N GLU A 137 -12.53 -18.47 -11.68
CA GLU A 137 -11.89 -18.03 -12.94
C GLU A 137 -10.43 -17.60 -12.76
N GLY A 138 -9.99 -17.40 -11.52
CA GLY A 138 -8.65 -16.87 -11.21
C GLY A 138 -8.60 -15.33 -11.22
N PRO A 139 -7.43 -14.74 -11.50
CA PRO A 139 -7.23 -13.30 -11.40
C PRO A 139 -8.11 -12.48 -12.38
N LEU A 140 -8.85 -11.49 -11.87
CA LEU A 140 -9.75 -10.64 -12.66
C LEU A 140 -9.54 -9.15 -12.39
N GLU A 141 -9.59 -8.31 -13.44
CA GLU A 141 -9.73 -6.84 -13.33
C GLU A 141 -11.19 -6.40 -13.33
N SER A 142 -11.47 -5.15 -12.93
CA SER A 142 -12.82 -4.60 -12.86
C SER A 142 -13.63 -4.71 -14.15
N ALA A 143 -12.98 -4.66 -15.32
CA ALA A 143 -13.64 -4.75 -16.62
C ALA A 143 -14.28 -6.12 -16.89
N HIS A 144 -13.80 -7.20 -16.28
CA HIS A 144 -14.45 -8.52 -16.40
C HIS A 144 -15.82 -8.55 -15.70
N PHE A 145 -16.09 -7.55 -14.87
CA PHE A 145 -17.34 -7.32 -14.17
C PHE A 145 -18.12 -6.17 -14.83
N GLU A 146 -17.98 -5.95 -16.14
CA GLU A 146 -18.84 -5.02 -16.89
C GLU A 146 -19.83 -5.75 -17.81
N ALA A 147 -19.53 -7.01 -18.18
CA ALA A 147 -20.13 -7.66 -19.35
C ALA A 147 -20.86 -8.99 -19.11
N ALA A 148 -21.06 -9.43 -17.86
CA ALA A 148 -21.77 -10.70 -17.62
C ALA A 148 -23.23 -10.42 -17.27
N PRO A 149 -24.25 -11.04 -17.88
CA PRO A 149 -25.57 -11.14 -17.26
C PRO A 149 -25.45 -11.87 -15.91
N ASP A 150 -26.37 -11.66 -14.97
CA ASP A 150 -26.50 -12.64 -13.88
C ASP A 150 -27.02 -13.99 -14.40
N GLU A 151 -26.87 -15.05 -13.60
CA GLU A 151 -27.35 -16.40 -13.92
C GLU A 151 -28.89 -16.45 -14.07
N ALA A 152 -29.60 -15.37 -13.72
CA ALA A 152 -31.05 -15.23 -13.77
C ALA A 152 -31.53 -14.26 -14.87
N GLY A 153 -30.66 -13.77 -15.75
CA GLY A 153 -31.02 -12.80 -16.81
C GLY A 153 -31.38 -11.39 -16.31
N GLY A 154 -31.12 -11.08 -15.04
CA GLY A 154 -31.33 -9.78 -14.42
C GLY A 154 -30.29 -8.73 -14.83
N PRO A 155 -30.64 -7.43 -14.76
CA PRO A 155 -29.75 -6.34 -15.15
C PRO A 155 -28.47 -6.36 -14.32
N TRP A 156 -27.34 -6.22 -15.01
CA TRP A 156 -26.04 -6.08 -14.38
C TRP A 156 -25.99 -4.80 -13.52
N TRP A 157 -25.73 -4.94 -12.23
CA TRP A 157 -25.43 -3.82 -11.33
C TRP A 157 -24.12 -3.16 -11.79
N GLY A 158 -24.17 -1.86 -12.05
CA GLY A 158 -23.16 -1.15 -12.83
C GLY A 158 -21.72 -1.36 -12.35
N TRP A 159 -20.77 -1.22 -13.28
CA TRP A 159 -19.31 -1.25 -13.08
C TRP A 159 -18.80 -0.70 -11.74
N LYS A 160 -19.43 0.39 -11.27
CA LYS A 160 -19.15 1.05 -10.00
C LYS A 160 -19.26 0.10 -8.80
N ASP A 161 -20.28 -0.75 -8.74
CA ASP A 161 -20.52 -1.66 -7.62
C ASP A 161 -19.51 -2.81 -7.60
N ALA A 162 -19.15 -3.35 -8.76
CA ALA A 162 -18.11 -4.37 -8.85
C ALA A 162 -16.74 -3.83 -8.43
N LYS A 163 -16.40 -2.62 -8.88
CA LYS A 163 -15.18 -1.92 -8.46
C LYS A 163 -15.15 -1.70 -6.94
N MET A 164 -16.28 -1.27 -6.36
CA MET A 164 -16.41 -1.09 -4.92
C MET A 164 -16.26 -2.41 -4.16
N ALA A 165 -16.84 -3.51 -4.65
CA ALA A 165 -16.67 -4.84 -4.07
C ALA A 165 -15.22 -5.34 -4.14
N LEU A 166 -14.51 -5.11 -5.25
CA LEU A 166 -13.08 -5.44 -5.38
C LEU A 166 -12.23 -4.66 -4.36
N GLU A 167 -12.45 -3.35 -4.24
CA GLU A 167 -11.75 -2.51 -3.26
C GLU A 167 -12.07 -2.91 -1.82
N TRP A 168 -13.32 -3.27 -1.54
CA TRP A 168 -13.77 -3.75 -0.23
C TRP A 168 -13.04 -5.04 0.16
N HIS A 169 -13.01 -6.03 -0.72
CA HIS A 169 -12.32 -7.29 -0.45
C HIS A 169 -10.80 -7.13 -0.36
N TRP A 170 -10.21 -6.24 -1.16
CA TRP A 170 -8.79 -5.91 -1.08
C TRP A 170 -8.45 -5.29 0.29
N ARG A 171 -9.22 -4.30 0.75
CA ARG A 171 -9.05 -3.68 2.08
C ARG A 171 -9.19 -4.67 3.23
N ARG A 172 -10.11 -5.63 3.12
CA ARG A 172 -10.31 -6.74 4.09
C ARG A 172 -9.26 -7.85 3.98
N GLY A 173 -8.31 -7.76 3.04
CA GLY A 173 -7.30 -8.79 2.83
C GLY A 173 -7.85 -10.12 2.30
N ARG A 174 -9.06 -10.12 1.70
CA ARG A 174 -9.62 -11.29 1.00
C ARG A 174 -9.10 -11.38 -0.43
N LEU A 175 -8.89 -10.23 -1.06
CA LEU A 175 -8.24 -10.09 -2.36
C LEU A 175 -6.90 -9.37 -2.22
N ALA A 176 -6.04 -9.57 -3.19
CA ALA A 176 -4.76 -8.89 -3.35
C ALA A 176 -4.58 -8.49 -4.81
N VAL A 177 -3.78 -7.45 -5.07
CA VAL A 177 -3.37 -7.10 -6.43
C VAL A 177 -2.27 -8.08 -6.85
N SER A 178 -2.58 -8.98 -7.79
CA SER A 178 -1.66 -10.01 -8.26
C SER A 178 -0.71 -9.48 -9.33
N GLU A 179 -1.22 -8.61 -10.19
CA GLU A 179 -0.50 -7.89 -11.23
C GLU A 179 -1.22 -6.59 -11.61
N ARG A 180 -0.59 -5.80 -12.48
CA ARG A 180 -1.23 -4.68 -13.15
C ARG A 180 -1.15 -4.84 -14.66
N ARG A 181 -2.26 -4.48 -15.32
CA ARG A 181 -2.36 -4.35 -16.77
C ARG A 181 -2.55 -2.88 -17.06
N HIS A 182 -1.48 -2.20 -17.50
CA HIS A 182 -1.43 -0.74 -17.58
C HIS A 182 -1.76 -0.10 -16.21
N PHE A 183 -2.82 0.71 -16.14
CA PHE A 183 -3.28 1.36 -14.91
C PHE A 183 -4.28 0.53 -14.12
N ARG A 184 -4.72 -0.62 -14.65
CA ARG A 184 -5.76 -1.45 -14.03
C ARG A 184 -5.14 -2.50 -13.11
N ARG A 185 -5.74 -2.64 -11.93
CA ARG A 185 -5.40 -3.70 -10.96
C ARG A 185 -6.09 -4.99 -11.41
N VAL A 186 -5.31 -6.07 -11.42
CA VAL A 186 -5.85 -7.43 -11.51
C VAL A 186 -5.86 -8.00 -10.09
N TYR A 187 -7.01 -8.45 -9.63
CA TYR A 187 -7.21 -8.97 -8.29
C TYR A 187 -7.24 -10.49 -8.31
N ASP A 188 -6.59 -11.13 -7.34
CA ASP A 188 -6.69 -12.56 -7.05
C ASP A 188 -6.93 -12.77 -5.55
N LEU A 189 -7.22 -14.00 -5.13
CA LEU A 189 -7.33 -14.36 -3.72
C LEU A 189 -6.03 -14.01 -2.99
N ALA A 190 -6.14 -13.34 -1.85
CA ALA A 190 -4.96 -12.90 -1.10
C ALA A 190 -4.04 -14.06 -0.71
N GLU A 191 -4.60 -15.25 -0.44
CA GLU A 191 -3.85 -16.48 -0.14
C GLU A 191 -3.05 -17.05 -1.33
N ARG A 192 -3.43 -16.72 -2.57
CA ARG A 192 -2.67 -17.08 -3.78
C ARG A 192 -1.54 -16.09 -4.08
N VAL A 193 -1.64 -14.86 -3.56
CA VAL A 193 -0.67 -13.78 -3.84
C VAL A 193 0.35 -13.62 -2.72
N TYR A 194 -0.09 -13.68 -1.47
CA TYR A 194 0.74 -13.43 -0.30
C TYR A 194 1.18 -14.75 0.34
N PRO A 195 2.45 -14.88 0.77
CA PRO A 195 2.88 -16.07 1.50
C PRO A 195 2.13 -16.16 2.84
N PRO A 196 1.81 -17.37 3.35
CA PRO A 196 1.21 -17.52 4.67
C PRO A 196 2.10 -16.91 5.76
N GLY A 197 1.51 -16.51 6.89
CA GLY A 197 2.30 -15.98 8.00
C GLY A 197 1.47 -15.25 9.05
N PRO A 198 2.13 -14.70 10.08
CA PRO A 198 1.45 -14.14 11.24
C PRO A 198 0.73 -12.84 10.92
N THR A 199 -0.17 -12.46 11.82
CA THR A 199 -0.76 -11.12 11.91
C THR A 199 -0.19 -10.43 13.13
N ALA A 200 0.36 -9.23 12.98
CA ALA A 200 0.94 -8.48 14.09
C ALA A 200 -0.08 -8.18 15.19
N SER A 201 0.37 -7.98 16.44
CA SER A 201 -0.48 -7.40 17.49
C SER A 201 -0.85 -5.94 17.14
N ARG A 202 -1.90 -5.38 17.77
CA ARG A 202 -2.24 -3.96 17.57
C ARG A 202 -1.10 -3.03 18.00
N ARG A 203 -0.50 -3.35 19.15
CA ARG A 203 0.68 -2.65 19.68
C ARG A 203 1.86 -2.72 18.72
N ALA A 204 2.23 -3.92 18.26
CA ALA A 204 3.35 -4.09 17.33
C ALA A 204 3.09 -3.35 15.99
N HIS A 205 1.84 -3.33 15.52
CA HIS A 205 1.46 -2.51 14.37
C HIS A 205 1.72 -1.03 14.61
N ALA A 206 1.17 -0.46 15.69
CA ALA A 206 1.32 0.96 16.02
C ALA A 206 2.79 1.38 16.22
N GLU A 207 3.54 0.62 17.02
CA GLU A 207 4.96 0.87 17.28
C GLU A 207 5.78 0.79 15.97
N SER A 208 5.58 -0.25 15.16
CA SER A 208 6.34 -0.42 13.92
C SER A 208 6.02 0.65 12.88
N TRP A 209 4.75 1.03 12.72
CA TRP A 209 4.35 2.12 11.81
C TRP A 209 5.02 3.45 12.20
N ALA A 210 5.02 3.77 13.50
CA ALA A 210 5.66 4.97 14.02
C ALA A 210 7.19 4.93 13.81
N LEU A 211 7.83 3.78 14.07
CA LEU A 211 9.27 3.61 13.86
C LEU A 211 9.67 3.67 12.39
N ILE A 212 8.87 3.10 11.49
CA ILE A 212 9.07 3.21 10.04
C ILE A 212 8.96 4.69 9.63
N GLY A 213 7.92 5.39 10.09
CA GLY A 213 7.74 6.80 9.78
C GLY A 213 8.85 7.69 10.34
N LEU A 214 9.26 7.47 11.58
CA LEU A 214 10.39 8.18 12.18
C LEU A 214 11.68 7.88 11.43
N GLY A 215 11.87 6.60 11.10
CA GLY A 215 12.95 6.13 10.25
C GLY A 215 13.00 6.92 8.96
N ALA A 216 11.92 6.96 8.18
CA ALA A 216 11.91 7.61 6.89
C ALA A 216 12.06 9.14 6.96
N ASN A 217 11.53 9.79 8.00
CA ASN A 217 11.63 11.23 8.19
C ASN A 217 12.96 11.68 8.82
N GLY A 218 13.62 10.80 9.58
CA GLY A 218 14.81 11.11 10.39
C GLY A 218 14.46 11.88 11.68
N VAL A 219 13.74 13.00 11.56
CA VAL A 219 13.18 13.75 12.69
C VAL A 219 11.71 14.03 12.42
N ALA A 220 10.84 13.66 13.36
CA ALA A 220 9.40 13.77 13.19
C ALA A 220 8.72 14.28 14.47
N THR A 221 7.69 15.10 14.28
CA THR A 221 6.71 15.38 15.34
C THR A 221 5.70 14.22 15.38
N ALA A 222 4.92 14.10 16.46
CA ALA A 222 3.80 13.16 16.51
C ALA A 222 2.86 13.34 15.31
N ARG A 223 2.58 14.59 14.92
CA ARG A 223 1.78 14.91 13.74
C ARG A 223 2.41 14.39 12.44
N HIS A 224 3.73 14.48 12.27
CA HIS A 224 4.38 13.90 11.08
C HIS A 224 4.17 12.38 11.02
N LEU A 225 4.30 11.69 12.16
CA LEU A 225 4.13 10.23 12.22
C LEU A 225 2.68 9.80 11.94
N ASP A 226 1.71 10.53 12.50
CA ASP A 226 0.28 10.33 12.25
C ASP A 226 -0.10 10.41 10.77
N HIS A 227 0.63 11.23 10.00
CA HIS A 227 0.37 11.45 8.59
C HIS A 227 1.31 10.67 7.67
N TYR A 228 2.36 9.99 8.16
CA TYR A 228 3.33 9.34 7.29
C TYR A 228 2.79 8.02 6.71
N LEU A 229 2.31 7.11 7.57
CA LEU A 229 1.58 5.91 7.17
C LEU A 229 0.22 5.95 7.86
N SER A 230 -0.80 6.34 7.11
CA SER A 230 -2.11 6.72 7.65
C SER A 230 -3.12 5.57 7.64
N ALA A 231 -2.72 4.37 7.24
CA ALA A 231 -3.56 3.20 7.16
C ALA A 231 -3.30 2.24 8.35
N PRO A 232 -4.25 2.10 9.32
CA PRO A 232 -5.46 2.90 9.50
C PRO A 232 -5.11 4.14 10.30
N ARG A 233 -5.90 5.22 10.15
CA ARG A 233 -5.83 6.34 11.07
C ARG A 233 -6.28 5.79 12.41
N LEU A 234 -5.34 5.46 13.28
CA LEU A 234 -5.61 5.15 14.67
C LEU A 234 -6.34 6.36 15.25
N MET A 235 -7.50 6.14 15.87
CA MET A 235 -8.24 7.23 16.49
C MET A 235 -7.44 7.78 17.67
N ALA A 236 -7.63 9.05 18.02
CA ALA A 236 -6.94 9.69 19.15
C ALA A 236 -6.83 8.83 20.44
N PRO A 237 -7.89 8.15 20.93
CA PRO A 237 -7.79 7.30 22.12
C PRO A 237 -6.99 6.00 21.91
N GLU A 238 -6.91 5.46 20.70
CA GLU A 238 -6.11 4.27 20.38
C GLU A 238 -4.60 4.58 20.38
N ARG A 239 -4.24 5.86 20.17
CA ARG A 239 -2.85 6.35 20.20
C ARG A 239 -2.31 6.59 21.60
N ALA A 240 -3.16 6.89 22.58
CA ALA A 240 -2.74 7.15 23.96
C ALA A 240 -2.47 5.86 24.75
N ALA A 241 -2.88 4.71 24.22
CA ALA A 241 -2.77 3.40 24.87
C ALA A 241 -1.54 2.58 24.42
N VAL A 242 -0.69 3.17 23.56
CA VAL A 242 0.58 2.60 23.05
C VAL A 242 1.71 3.53 23.46
#